data_AF-A0A258TA24-F1
#
_entry.id   AF-A0A258TA24-F1
#
_cell.length_a   1.000
_cell.length_b   1.000
_cell.length_c   1.000
_cell.angle_alpha   90.00
_cell.angle_beta   90.00
_cell.angle_gamma   90.00
#
_symmetry.space_group_name_H-M   'P 1'
#
loop_
_entity.id
_entity.type
_entity.pdbx_description
1 polymer ?
#
loop_
_entity_poly.entity_id
_entity_poly.type
_entity_poly.pdbx_seq_one_letter_code
_entity_poly.pdbx_strand_id
1 'polypeptide(L)'
;METSWESTGATGVRHLEADLQALADFLPAFRHSEFKAGEWVGGDKAESGVIEMPYVSYAPVAHAFYKAVYEHGWIRNFDWSAWGKSDEGELLRKTKLPFAVPRLSSLQTS
;
A
#
# COMPACT_ATOMS: atom_id res chain seq x y z
N MET A 1 11.15 -24.34 -7.24
CA MET A 1 11.73 -22.97 -7.17
C MET A 1 10.60 -22.09 -6.67
N GLU A 2 10.36 -22.12 -5.37
CA GLU A 2 9.24 -21.39 -4.74
C GLU A 2 9.60 -19.91 -4.68
N THR A 3 8.71 -19.07 -5.20
CA THR A 3 8.92 -17.63 -5.24
C THR A 3 8.62 -17.04 -3.86
N SER A 4 9.65 -16.44 -3.25
CA SER A 4 9.77 -15.82 -1.92
C SER A 4 8.65 -14.86 -1.46
N TRP A 5 7.59 -14.61 -2.24
CA TRP A 5 6.50 -13.69 -1.89
C TRP A 5 5.26 -14.36 -1.29
N GLU A 6 5.15 -15.70 -1.32
CA GLU A 6 4.00 -16.46 -0.78
C GLU A 6 3.92 -16.48 0.76
N SER A 7 4.96 -16.03 1.48
CA SER A 7 5.06 -16.15 2.95
C SER A 7 4.86 -14.84 3.74
N THR A 8 4.13 -13.86 3.20
CA THR A 8 3.76 -12.66 3.99
C THR A 8 2.26 -12.36 3.89
N GLY A 9 1.42 -13.38 4.04
CA GLY A 9 0.09 -13.14 4.60
C GLY A 9 0.29 -12.83 6.08
N ALA A 10 -0.20 -11.69 6.57
CA ALA A 10 -0.11 -11.29 7.97
C ALA A 10 -0.55 -12.45 8.89
N THR A 11 0.43 -13.19 9.39
CA THR A 11 0.27 -14.35 10.26
C THR A 11 0.13 -13.81 11.67
N GLY A 12 -1.07 -13.44 12.07
CA GLY A 12 -1.28 -13.01 13.45
C GLY A 12 -2.73 -12.64 13.78
N VAL A 13 -3.16 -13.07 14.96
CA VAL A 13 -4.28 -12.42 15.66
C VAL A 13 -3.85 -10.98 15.91
N ARG A 14 -4.62 -10.00 15.43
CA ARG A 14 -4.35 -8.58 15.70
C ARG A 14 -4.44 -8.32 17.20
N HIS A 15 -3.39 -7.74 17.76
CA HIS A 15 -3.39 -7.21 19.11
C HIS A 15 -3.75 -5.74 19.01
N LEU A 16 -5.05 -5.46 18.78
CA LEU A 16 -5.55 -4.15 18.33
C LEU A 16 -4.94 -2.95 19.07
N GLU A 17 -4.79 -3.03 20.39
CA GLU A 17 -4.17 -1.98 21.18
C GLU A 17 -2.69 -1.76 20.82
N ALA A 18 -1.89 -2.84 20.78
CA ALA A 18 -0.49 -2.78 20.39
C ALA A 18 -0.31 -2.36 18.91
N ASP A 19 -1.18 -2.84 18.03
CA ASP A 19 -1.16 -2.52 16.60
C ASP A 19 -1.52 -1.05 16.33
N LEU A 20 -2.46 -0.49 17.10
CA LEU A 20 -2.79 0.94 17.05
C LEU A 20 -1.67 1.78 17.66
N GLN A 21 -1.09 1.33 18.77
CA GLN A 21 0.00 2.04 19.43
C GLN A 21 1.23 2.14 18.51
N ALA A 22 1.58 1.06 17.83
CA ALA A 22 2.69 1.04 16.87
C ALA A 22 2.50 2.08 15.75
N LEU A 23 1.28 2.32 15.29
CA LEU A 23 0.99 3.41 14.34
C LEU A 23 1.00 4.79 15.01
N ALA A 24 0.49 4.89 16.24
CA ALA A 24 0.41 6.14 16.98
C ALA A 24 1.81 6.71 17.34
N ASP A 25 2.82 5.85 17.47
CA ASP A 25 4.20 6.24 17.76
C ASP A 25 4.82 7.14 16.67
N PHE A 26 4.26 7.15 15.46
CA PHE A 26 4.68 8.05 14.37
C PHE A 26 4.05 9.45 14.44
N LEU A 27 3.01 9.66 15.27
CA LEU A 27 2.30 10.94 15.37
C LEU A 27 3.19 12.14 15.72
N PRO A 28 4.16 12.05 16.65
CA PRO A 28 5.02 13.20 16.96
C PRO A 28 5.80 13.69 15.75
N ALA A 29 6.33 12.78 14.93
CA ALA A 29 7.05 13.13 13.71
C ALA A 29 6.11 13.76 12.66
N PHE A 30 4.91 13.20 12.48
CA PHE A 30 3.94 13.70 11.50
C PHE A 30 3.32 15.05 11.89
N ARG A 31 3.29 15.38 13.18
CA ARG A 31 2.80 16.67 13.68
C ARG A 31 3.84 17.79 13.62
N HIS A 32 5.09 17.47 13.30
CA HIS A 32 6.12 18.50 13.13
C HIS A 32 5.78 19.38 11.92
N SER A 33 5.85 20.70 12.07
CA SER A 33 5.43 21.66 11.04
C SER A 33 6.24 21.55 9.73
N GLU A 34 7.46 21.03 9.82
CA GLU A 34 8.36 20.84 8.68
C GLU A 34 8.33 19.42 8.11
N PHE A 35 7.48 18.54 8.66
CA PHE A 35 7.40 17.17 8.18
C PHE A 35 6.96 17.12 6.71
N LYS A 36 7.74 16.37 5.91
CA LYS A 36 7.41 16.00 4.54
C LYS A 36 7.46 14.48 4.44
N ALA A 37 6.38 13.86 3.95
CA ALA A 37 6.31 12.41 3.80
C ALA A 37 7.24 11.87 2.70
N GLY A 38 7.66 12.73 1.78
CA GLY A 38 8.54 12.40 0.67
C GLY A 38 8.57 13.53 -0.33
N GLU A 39 9.22 13.25 -1.46
CA GLU A 39 9.36 14.17 -2.58
C GLU A 39 9.15 13.44 -3.89
N TRP A 40 8.64 14.16 -4.89
CA TRP A 40 8.59 13.64 -6.25
C TRP A 40 9.98 13.74 -6.87
N VAL A 41 10.43 12.63 -7.44
CA VAL A 41 11.74 12.47 -8.09
C VAL A 41 11.53 11.82 -9.45
N GLY A 42 12.47 11.99 -10.37
CA GLY A 42 12.35 11.53 -11.76
C GLY A 42 11.46 12.43 -12.60
N GLY A 43 11.04 11.95 -13.77
CA GLY A 43 10.37 12.79 -14.78
C GLY A 43 11.33 13.55 -15.70
N ASP A 44 12.64 13.44 -15.44
CA ASP A 44 13.67 14.03 -16.27
C ASP A 44 13.80 13.30 -17.61
N LYS A 45 14.16 14.06 -18.65
CA LYS A 45 14.51 13.51 -19.97
C LYS A 45 15.97 13.09 -19.98
N ALA A 46 16.23 11.81 -20.20
CA ALA A 46 17.56 11.34 -20.52
C ALA A 46 18.00 11.81 -21.92
N GLU A 47 19.31 11.86 -22.16
CA GLU A 47 19.89 12.24 -23.47
C GLU A 47 19.39 11.36 -24.63
N SER A 48 18.99 10.13 -24.35
CA SER A 48 18.40 9.19 -25.31
C SER A 48 16.96 9.52 -25.72
N GLY A 49 16.35 10.56 -25.16
CA GLY A 49 14.94 10.92 -25.36
C GLY A 49 13.96 10.08 -24.53
N VAL A 50 14.46 9.14 -23.72
CA VAL A 50 13.66 8.38 -22.75
C VAL A 50 13.35 9.28 -21.54
N ILE A 51 12.11 9.26 -21.07
CA ILE A 51 11.70 9.97 -19.85
C ILE A 51 11.73 8.96 -18.69
N GLU A 52 12.40 9.31 -17.60
CA GLU A 52 12.30 8.55 -16.36
C GLU A 52 10.89 8.69 -15.79
N MET A 53 10.25 7.57 -15.41
CA MET A 53 8.93 7.62 -14.78
C MET A 53 9.04 8.32 -13.42
N PRO A 54 8.30 9.41 -13.17
CA PRO A 54 8.35 10.08 -11.87
C PRO A 54 7.82 9.14 -10.78
N TYR A 55 8.48 9.15 -9.63
CA TYR A 55 8.13 8.36 -8.46
C TYR A 55 8.23 9.20 -7.19
N VAL A 56 7.59 8.74 -6.12
CA VAL A 56 7.73 9.36 -4.80
C VAL A 56 8.87 8.68 -4.06
N SER A 57 9.89 9.47 -3.69
CA SER A 57 10.92 9.05 -2.75
C SER A 57 10.43 9.37 -1.34
N TYR A 58 10.15 8.35 -0.54
CA TYR A 58 9.65 8.53 0.82
C TYR A 58 10.75 9.05 1.76
N ALA A 59 10.38 9.97 2.65
CA ALA A 59 11.21 10.32 3.79
C ALA A 59 11.38 9.07 4.70
N PRO A 60 12.52 8.92 5.41
CA PRO A 60 12.79 7.72 6.20
C PRO A 60 11.69 7.35 7.19
N VAL A 61 11.11 8.34 7.87
CA VAL A 61 10.02 8.12 8.84
C VAL A 61 8.70 7.71 8.16
N ALA A 62 8.41 8.21 6.97
CA ALA A 62 7.23 7.81 6.21
C ALA A 62 7.38 6.38 5.66
N HIS A 63 8.59 6.01 5.23
CA HIS A 63 8.88 4.65 4.80
C HIS A 63 8.82 3.65 5.97
N ALA A 64 9.28 4.05 7.16
CA ALA A 64 9.15 3.24 8.37
C ALA A 64 7.68 3.04 8.78
N PHE A 65 6.87 4.11 8.71
CA PHE A 65 5.42 3.99 8.92
C PHE A 65 4.76 3.06 7.90
N TYR A 66 5.11 3.20 6.62
CA TYR A 66 4.62 2.31 5.56
C TYR A 66 4.88 0.83 5.91
N LYS A 67 6.09 0.49 6.37
CA LYS A 67 6.39 -0.88 6.81
C LYS A 67 5.54 -1.32 8.01
N ALA A 68 5.44 -0.49 9.03
CA ALA A 68 4.66 -0.79 10.23
C ALA A 68 3.19 -1.10 9.90
N VAL A 69 2.60 -0.39 8.93
CA VAL A 69 1.21 -0.64 8.48
C VAL A 69 1.05 -2.05 7.89
N TYR A 70 2.04 -2.59 7.18
CA TYR A 70 2.01 -3.96 6.67
C TYR A 70 2.32 -4.98 7.76
N GLU A 71 3.35 -4.74 8.59
CA GLU A 71 3.77 -5.62 9.67
C GLU A 71 2.67 -5.83 10.72
N HIS A 72 1.91 -4.78 11.03
CA HIS A 72 0.76 -4.83 11.94
C HIS A 72 -0.57 -5.19 11.24
N GLY A 73 -0.53 -5.64 9.98
CA GLY A 73 -1.68 -6.20 9.27
C GLY A 73 -2.81 -5.22 8.98
N TRP A 74 -2.51 -3.91 8.95
CA TRP A 74 -3.47 -2.87 8.56
C TRP A 74 -3.68 -2.84 7.05
N ILE A 75 -2.63 -3.09 6.28
CA ILE A 75 -2.74 -3.38 4.84
C ILE A 75 -2.51 -4.86 4.64
N ARG A 76 -3.43 -5.49 3.91
CA ARG A 76 -3.25 -6.88 3.46
C ARG A 76 -2.55 -6.90 2.12
N ASN A 77 -1.67 -7.88 1.96
CA ASN A 77 -1.21 -8.24 0.63
C ASN A 77 -2.41 -8.71 -0.19
N PHE A 78 -2.63 -8.03 -1.30
CA PHE A 78 -3.75 -8.24 -2.20
C PHE A 78 -3.26 -8.05 -3.62
N ASP A 79 -3.56 -9.02 -4.49
CA ASP A 79 -3.20 -8.92 -5.89
C ASP A 79 -4.19 -8.04 -6.64
N TRP A 80 -3.94 -6.72 -6.57
CA TRP A 80 -4.72 -5.71 -7.28
C TRP A 80 -4.70 -5.92 -8.80
N SER A 81 -3.63 -6.48 -9.36
CA SER A 81 -3.50 -6.69 -10.81
C SER A 81 -4.38 -7.83 -11.27
N ALA A 82 -4.37 -8.95 -10.55
CA ALA A 82 -5.26 -10.08 -10.81
C ALA A 82 -6.72 -9.70 -10.57
N TRP A 83 -7.03 -9.06 -9.42
CA TRP A 83 -8.39 -8.64 -9.11
C TRP A 83 -8.93 -7.62 -10.11
N GLY A 84 -8.12 -6.64 -10.53
CA GLY A 84 -8.52 -5.62 -11.50
C GLY A 84 -8.90 -6.19 -12.87
N LYS A 85 -8.42 -7.40 -13.20
CA LYS A 85 -8.75 -8.15 -14.42
C LYS A 85 -9.95 -9.08 -14.27
N SER A 86 -10.48 -9.25 -13.07
CA SER A 86 -11.70 -10.03 -12.82
C SER A 86 -12.95 -9.29 -13.30
N ASP A 87 -14.05 -10.03 -13.48
CA ASP A 87 -15.34 -9.43 -13.83
C ASP A 87 -15.82 -8.42 -12.78
N GLU A 88 -15.56 -8.67 -11.49
CA GLU A 88 -15.87 -7.74 -10.40
C GLU A 88 -15.04 -6.45 -10.54
N GLY A 89 -13.72 -6.57 -10.68
CA GLY A 89 -12.82 -5.42 -10.81
C GLY A 89 -13.14 -4.57 -12.04
N GLU A 90 -13.39 -5.20 -13.19
CA GLU A 90 -13.80 -4.53 -14.42
C GLU A 90 -15.16 -3.85 -14.30
N LEU A 91 -16.14 -4.50 -13.65
CA LEU A 91 -17.46 -3.92 -13.41
C LEU A 91 -17.35 -2.67 -12.54
N LEU A 92 -16.57 -2.72 -11.46
CA LEU A 92 -16.40 -1.58 -10.55
C LEU A 92 -15.60 -0.43 -11.18
N ARG A 93 -14.66 -0.73 -12.08
CA ARG A 93 -13.92 0.29 -12.82
C ARG A 93 -14.79 1.00 -13.87
N LYS A 94 -15.65 0.24 -14.57
CA LYS A 94 -16.51 0.77 -15.64
C LYS A 94 -17.75 1.47 -15.11
N THR A 95 -18.32 0.94 -14.02
CA THR A 95 -19.48 1.55 -13.39
C THR A 95 -18.95 2.64 -12.48
N LYS A 96 -19.16 3.92 -12.84
CA LYS A 96 -18.85 5.08 -11.98
C LYS A 96 -19.77 5.13 -10.75
N LEU A 97 -19.87 4.04 -10.00
CA LEU A 97 -20.55 4.03 -8.71
C LEU A 97 -19.63 4.71 -7.70
N PRO A 98 -20.12 5.69 -6.94
CA PRO A 98 -19.27 6.53 -6.11
C PRO A 98 -18.60 5.79 -4.94
N PHE A 99 -18.95 4.52 -4.68
CA PHE A 99 -18.35 3.70 -3.61
C PHE A 99 -18.64 2.23 -3.90
N ALA A 100 -17.74 1.62 -4.65
CA ALA A 100 -17.70 0.18 -4.85
C ALA A 100 -16.96 -0.48 -3.68
N VAL A 101 -17.70 -1.03 -2.72
CA VAL A 101 -17.12 -1.91 -1.69
C VAL A 101 -16.99 -3.30 -2.30
N PRO A 102 -15.78 -3.87 -2.43
CA PRO A 102 -15.60 -5.24 -2.91
C PRO A 102 -16.41 -6.18 -2.01
N ARG A 103 -17.13 -7.13 -2.61
CA ARG A 103 -17.92 -8.08 -1.83
C ARG A 103 -16.94 -9.05 -1.16
N LEU A 104 -16.84 -9.00 0.17
CA LEU A 104 -15.91 -9.81 1.00
C LEU A 104 -15.98 -11.34 0.79
N SER A 105 -16.89 -11.84 -0.05
CA SER A 105 -17.00 -13.24 -0.45
C SER A 105 -15.81 -13.78 -1.27
N SER A 106 -14.88 -12.93 -1.71
CA SER A 106 -13.61 -13.34 -2.35
C SER A 106 -12.42 -13.48 -1.39
N LEU A 107 -12.62 -13.28 -0.06
CA LEU A 107 -11.58 -13.51 0.96
C LEU A 107 -11.57 -14.93 1.55
N GLN A 108 -12.34 -15.86 0.99
CA GLN A 108 -12.25 -17.29 1.31
C GLN A 108 -12.21 -18.08 0.01
N THR A 109 -11.28 -19.06 -0.05
CA THR A 109 -10.84 -19.89 -1.21
C THR A 109 -9.80 -19.17 -2.09
N SER A 110 -8.59 -19.67 -2.29
CA SER A 110 -7.99 -21.00 -2.09
C SER A 110 -6.50 -20.87 -1.74
#